data_AF-A0A7U7J1M6-F1
#
_entry.id   AF-A0A7U7J1M6-F1
#
_cell.length_a   1.000
_cell.length_b   1.000
_cell.length_c   1.000
_cell.angle_alpha   90.00
_cell.angle_beta   90.00
_cell.angle_gamma   90.00
#
_symmetry.space_group_name_H-M   'P 1'
#
loop_
_entity.id
_entity.type
_entity.pdbx_description
1 polymer ?
#
loop_
_entity_poly.entity_id
_entity_poly.type
_entity_poly.pdbx_seq_one_letter_code
_entity_poly.pdbx_strand_id
1 'polypeptide(L)'
;MNPSRWAGLLPVLLLAGCGDTAPPALNGYLEAEPVRVAAPIAGRLTTLMVDRGDAVQVGQPLFNLEQDNERAAVNEAAAKVAQARAQASDLDSGKRPEELAVIDASLRAAEAVLNQSGSDLSRQTALARSGFVSGANLDALKAKRDADAAKVAEMAAQLRAAKLAARDDSRSGAGRQPDRGPGRNRSGRGPAGAETMGAGPENHFRDGGGAGGRPLLPSGGMGARRQPRVEPAL
;
A
#
# COMPACT_ATOMS: atom_id res chain seq x y z
N MET A 1 84.35 75.31 -22.68
CA MET A 1 83.85 74.54 -21.51
C MET A 1 82.37 74.25 -21.69
N ASN A 2 81.78 73.06 -21.62
CA ASN A 2 82.22 71.67 -21.54
C ASN A 2 81.02 70.80 -22.01
N PRO A 3 81.11 70.04 -23.11
CA PRO A 3 80.04 69.11 -23.53
C PRO A 3 79.97 67.83 -22.67
N SER A 4 80.78 67.73 -21.61
CA SER A 4 80.95 66.52 -20.78
C SER A 4 79.95 66.35 -19.62
N ARG A 5 78.91 67.19 -19.51
CA ARG A 5 77.93 67.11 -18.40
C ARG A 5 76.69 66.24 -18.68
N TRP A 6 76.49 65.77 -19.92
CA TRP A 6 75.31 64.98 -20.31
C TRP A 6 75.58 63.47 -20.38
N ALA A 7 76.82 63.02 -20.16
CA ALA A 7 77.20 61.60 -20.18
C ALA A 7 76.80 60.83 -18.90
N GLY A 8 76.33 61.52 -17.85
CA GLY A 8 75.95 60.91 -16.57
C GLY A 8 74.48 60.52 -16.43
N LEU A 9 73.60 60.92 -17.37
CA LEU A 9 72.14 60.74 -17.21
C LEU A 9 71.58 59.48 -17.87
N LEU A 10 72.37 58.84 -18.74
CA LEU A 10 71.96 57.63 -19.48
C LEU A 10 71.91 56.33 -18.64
N PRO A 11 72.78 56.06 -17.64
CA PRO A 11 72.72 54.80 -16.90
C PRO A 11 71.61 54.82 -15.83
N VAL A 12 71.11 55.99 -15.45
CA VAL A 12 70.01 56.13 -14.46
C VAL A 12 68.65 55.83 -15.08
N LEU A 13 68.48 56.08 -16.38
CA LEU A 13 67.21 55.83 -17.08
C LEU A 13 66.98 54.33 -17.39
N LEU A 14 68.07 53.56 -17.51
CA LEU A 14 68.01 52.11 -17.79
C LEU A 14 67.63 51.27 -16.56
N LEU A 15 67.64 51.82 -15.35
CA LEU A 15 67.25 51.11 -14.12
C LEU A 15 65.76 51.25 -13.76
N ALA A 16 64.98 52.05 -14.49
CA ALA A 16 63.58 52.31 -14.17
C ALA A 16 62.58 51.33 -14.85
N GLY A 17 63.06 50.28 -15.52
CA GLY A 17 62.24 49.40 -16.38
C GLY A 17 61.76 48.08 -15.78
N CYS A 18 62.20 47.67 -14.59
CA CYS A 18 61.69 46.46 -13.93
C CYS A 18 60.57 46.85 -12.95
N GLY A 19 59.34 46.91 -13.44
CA GLY A 19 58.14 46.82 -12.62
C GLY A 19 57.46 45.49 -12.91
N ASP A 20 57.38 44.60 -11.92
CA ASP A 20 56.59 43.37 -11.98
C ASP A 20 55.10 43.72 -12.16
N THR A 21 54.63 43.80 -13.40
CA THR A 21 53.20 43.90 -13.71
C THR A 21 52.57 42.52 -13.72
N ALA A 22 52.71 41.77 -12.63
CA ALA A 22 51.81 40.66 -12.36
C ALA A 22 50.52 41.26 -11.77
N PRO A 23 49.33 40.96 -12.31
CA PRO A 23 48.08 41.37 -11.66
C PRO A 23 48.11 40.86 -10.21
N PRO A 24 47.64 41.66 -9.23
CA PRO A 24 47.68 41.25 -7.83
C PRO A 24 46.95 39.91 -7.71
N ALA A 25 47.66 38.87 -7.29
CA ALA A 25 47.05 37.60 -6.94
C ALA A 25 46.20 37.84 -5.69
N LEU A 26 44.89 38.02 -5.88
CA LEU A 26 43.94 38.07 -4.77
C LEU A 26 43.75 36.65 -4.25
N ASN A 27 44.33 36.37 -3.10
CA ASN A 27 44.01 35.19 -2.33
C ASN A 27 42.71 35.47 -1.57
N GLY A 28 41.60 34.94 -2.06
CA GLY A 28 40.31 34.95 -1.39
C GLY A 28 39.93 33.53 -0.97
N TYR A 29 39.28 33.40 0.18
CA TYR A 29 38.68 32.14 0.61
C TYR A 29 37.16 32.23 0.42
N LEU A 30 36.59 31.25 -0.27
CA LEU A 30 35.15 31.09 -0.40
C LEU A 30 34.70 30.13 0.69
N GLU A 31 34.04 30.66 1.71
CA GLU A 31 33.32 29.87 2.69
C GLU A 31 31.94 29.53 2.14
N ALA A 32 31.59 28.25 2.10
CA ALA A 32 30.26 27.78 1.76
C ALA A 32 29.82 26.79 2.84
N GLU A 33 28.57 26.91 3.30
CA GLU A 33 27.99 25.96 4.24
C GLU A 33 27.47 24.74 3.48
N PRO A 34 28.03 23.53 3.68
CA PRO A 34 27.61 22.35 2.94
C PRO A 34 26.33 21.74 3.54
N VAL A 35 25.29 21.59 2.71
CA VAL A 35 24.10 20.83 3.08
C VAL A 35 24.28 19.36 2.69
N ARG A 36 24.09 18.45 3.65
CA ARG A 36 24.14 17.01 3.41
C ARG A 36 22.75 16.49 3.01
N VAL A 37 22.66 15.91 1.82
CA VAL A 37 21.47 15.21 1.34
C VAL A 37 21.67 13.71 1.53
N ALA A 38 20.72 13.05 2.18
CA ALA A 38 20.75 11.61 2.40
C ALA A 38 19.35 11.03 2.24
N ALA A 39 19.26 9.80 1.74
CA ALA A 39 17.99 9.11 1.61
C ALA A 39 17.38 8.83 3.00
N PRO A 40 16.05 8.97 3.17
CA PRO A 40 15.36 8.66 4.42
C PRO A 40 15.31 7.15 4.70
N ILE A 41 15.51 6.32 3.67
CA ILE A 41 15.53 4.86 3.74
C ILE A 41 16.86 4.32 3.22
N ALA A 42 17.34 3.21 3.81
CA ALA A 42 18.48 2.49 3.30
C ALA A 42 18.08 1.73 2.03
N GLY A 43 18.85 1.88 0.95
CA GLY A 43 18.58 1.21 -0.32
C GLY A 43 19.80 1.21 -1.22
N ARG A 44 19.79 0.35 -2.24
CA ARG A 44 20.87 0.30 -3.22
C ARG A 44 20.69 1.46 -4.20
N LEU A 45 21.74 2.27 -4.36
CA LEU A 45 21.78 3.31 -5.37
C LEU A 45 21.68 2.68 -6.77
N THR A 46 20.67 3.06 -7.54
CA THR A 46 20.45 2.56 -8.90
C THR A 46 21.00 3.55 -9.93
N THR A 47 20.77 4.84 -9.70
CA THR A 47 21.26 5.89 -10.60
C THR A 47 21.61 7.13 -9.80
N LEU A 48 22.76 7.72 -10.10
CA LEU A 48 23.12 9.08 -9.69
C LEU A 48 22.93 9.98 -10.92
N MET A 49 22.16 11.05 -10.77
CA MET A 49 21.68 11.88 -11.90
C MET A 49 22.37 13.25 -11.97
N VAL A 50 23.35 13.49 -11.08
CA VAL A 50 24.10 14.74 -10.97
C VAL A 50 25.57 14.43 -10.71
N ASP A 51 26.44 15.25 -11.29
CA ASP A 51 27.88 15.18 -11.08
C ASP A 51 28.37 16.29 -10.16
N ARG A 52 29.61 16.13 -9.69
CA ARG A 52 30.24 17.13 -8.83
C ARG A 52 30.36 18.47 -9.56
N GLY A 53 29.84 19.52 -8.93
CA GLY A 53 29.88 20.88 -9.48
C GLY A 53 28.62 21.28 -10.25
N ASP A 54 27.70 20.35 -10.50
CA ASP A 54 26.43 20.66 -11.17
C ASP A 54 25.57 21.58 -10.31
N ALA A 55 24.96 22.57 -10.98
CA ALA A 55 23.93 23.41 -10.40
C ALA A 55 22.59 22.67 -10.42
N VAL A 56 21.95 22.58 -9.27
CA VAL A 56 20.75 21.78 -9.06
C VAL A 56 19.57 22.63 -8.61
N GLN A 57 18.38 22.33 -9.12
CA GLN A 57 17.16 23.08 -8.85
C GLN A 57 16.27 22.39 -7.80
N VAL A 58 15.37 23.15 -7.18
CA VAL A 58 14.39 22.61 -6.23
C VAL A 58 13.47 21.62 -6.93
N GLY A 59 13.38 20.42 -6.35
CA GLY A 59 12.63 19.29 -6.92
C GLY A 59 13.39 18.48 -7.98
N GLN A 60 14.64 18.85 -8.32
CA GLN A 60 15.43 18.09 -9.29
C GLN A 60 15.86 16.73 -8.73
N PRO A 61 15.60 15.62 -9.42
CA PRO A 61 16.08 14.30 -9.02
C PRO A 61 17.62 14.27 -8.92
N LEU A 62 18.15 13.93 -7.74
CA LEU A 62 19.60 13.75 -7.57
C LEU A 62 20.03 12.28 -7.73
N PHE A 63 19.23 11.34 -7.23
CA PHE A 63 19.49 9.91 -7.35
C PHE A 63 18.22 9.07 -7.24
N ASN A 64 18.29 7.82 -7.69
CA ASN A 64 17.24 6.81 -7.53
C ASN A 64 17.76 5.62 -6.72
N LEU A 65 16.93 5.12 -5.81
CA LEU A 65 17.15 3.87 -5.08
C LEU A 65 16.36 2.72 -5.69
N GLU A 66 16.85 1.50 -5.49
CA GLU A 66 16.14 0.28 -5.87
C GLU A 66 14.85 0.11 -5.05
N GLN A 67 13.72 -0.11 -5.71
CA GLN A 67 12.38 -0.15 -5.10
C GLN A 67 11.65 -1.49 -5.33
N ASP A 68 12.31 -2.51 -5.86
CA ASP A 68 11.65 -3.75 -6.28
C ASP A 68 10.99 -4.49 -5.11
N ASN A 69 11.64 -4.53 -3.94
CA ASN A 69 11.08 -5.13 -2.73
C ASN A 69 9.84 -4.37 -2.22
N GLU A 70 9.86 -3.05 -2.26
CA GLU A 70 8.73 -2.21 -1.83
C GLU A 70 7.55 -2.36 -2.80
N ARG A 71 7.83 -2.39 -4.11
CA ARG A 71 6.82 -2.64 -5.15
C ARG A 71 6.23 -4.04 -5.01
N ALA A 72 7.05 -5.05 -4.75
CA ALA A 72 6.59 -6.41 -4.48
C ALA A 72 5.71 -6.48 -3.23
N ALA A 73 6.10 -5.82 -2.14
CA ALA A 73 5.32 -5.78 -0.90
C ALA A 73 3.97 -5.07 -1.09
N VAL A 74 3.94 -3.96 -1.84
CA VAL A 74 2.69 -3.26 -2.20
C VAL A 74 1.80 -4.13 -3.06
N ASN A 75 2.36 -4.81 -4.07
CA ASN A 75 1.60 -5.72 -4.94
C ASN A 75 1.03 -6.92 -4.17
N GLU A 76 1.81 -7.50 -3.26
CA GLU A 76 1.35 -8.58 -2.39
C GLU A 76 0.21 -8.12 -1.47
N ALA A 77 0.34 -6.94 -0.87
CA ALA A 77 -0.71 -6.36 -0.02
C ALA A 77 -1.99 -6.08 -0.83
N ALA A 78 -1.87 -5.53 -2.04
CA ALA A 78 -2.99 -5.30 -2.94
C ALA A 78 -3.68 -6.61 -3.34
N ALA A 79 -2.92 -7.66 -3.65
CA ALA A 79 -3.44 -8.98 -3.96
C ALA A 79 -4.20 -9.61 -2.77
N LYS A 80 -3.67 -9.49 -1.55
CA LYS A 80 -4.36 -9.94 -0.32
C LYS A 80 -5.67 -9.21 -0.11
N VAL A 81 -5.71 -7.91 -0.34
CA VAL A 81 -6.94 -7.11 -0.27
C VAL A 81 -7.96 -7.56 -1.32
N ALA A 82 -7.51 -7.76 -2.57
CA ALA A 82 -8.39 -8.24 -3.64
C ALA A 82 -8.96 -9.63 -3.34
N GLN A 83 -8.12 -10.55 -2.84
CA GLN A 83 -8.53 -11.88 -2.42
C GLN A 83 -9.55 -11.84 -1.26
N ALA A 84 -9.32 -11.02 -0.24
CA ALA A 84 -10.24 -10.88 0.89
C ALA A 84 -11.60 -10.29 0.44
N ARG A 85 -11.60 -9.34 -0.49
CA ARG A 85 -12.83 -8.79 -1.08
C ARG A 85 -13.58 -9.83 -1.90
N ALA A 86 -12.88 -10.62 -2.71
CA ALA A 86 -13.48 -11.70 -3.49
C ALA A 86 -14.11 -12.77 -2.58
N GLN A 87 -13.40 -13.20 -1.53
CA GLN A 87 -13.95 -14.15 -0.54
C GLN A 87 -15.17 -13.59 0.18
N ALA A 88 -15.16 -12.30 0.55
CA ALA A 88 -16.31 -11.66 1.17
C ALA A 88 -17.53 -11.62 0.21
N SER A 89 -17.30 -11.32 -1.07
CA SER A 89 -18.33 -11.32 -2.10
C SER A 89 -18.90 -12.72 -2.34
N ASP A 90 -18.05 -13.73 -2.48
CA ASP A 90 -18.48 -15.11 -2.73
C ASP A 90 -19.34 -15.66 -1.57
N LEU A 91 -18.95 -15.35 -0.33
CA LEU A 91 -19.71 -15.73 0.87
C LEU A 91 -21.07 -15.00 0.94
N ASP A 92 -21.13 -13.75 0.51
CA ASP A 92 -22.36 -12.95 0.48
C ASP A 92 -23.32 -13.43 -0.62
N SER A 93 -22.82 -13.70 -1.83
CA SER A 93 -23.65 -14.04 -2.99
C SER A 93 -24.10 -15.49 -3.04
N GLY A 94 -23.27 -16.45 -2.59
CA GLY A 94 -23.55 -17.88 -2.78
C GLY A 94 -24.52 -18.48 -1.77
N LYS A 95 -24.37 -18.16 -0.48
CA LYS A 95 -25.09 -18.87 0.60
C LYS A 95 -26.38 -18.18 1.03
N ARG A 96 -26.43 -16.86 0.94
CA ARG A 96 -27.54 -16.04 1.44
C ARG A 96 -28.84 -16.14 0.65
N PRO A 97 -28.86 -16.10 -0.69
CA PRO A 97 -30.11 -16.25 -1.43
C PRO A 97 -30.69 -17.65 -1.21
N GLU A 98 -29.85 -18.68 -1.08
CA GLU A 98 -30.29 -20.03 -0.77
C GLU A 98 -30.85 -20.14 0.66
N GLU A 99 -30.20 -19.55 1.66
CA GLU A 99 -30.71 -19.50 3.05
C GLU A 99 -32.06 -18.77 3.15
N LEU A 100 -32.20 -17.62 2.47
CA LEU A 100 -33.48 -16.91 2.39
C LEU A 100 -34.55 -17.72 1.65
N ALA A 101 -34.18 -18.46 0.60
CA ALA A 101 -35.09 -19.33 -0.13
C ALA A 101 -35.58 -20.51 0.74
N VAL A 102 -34.73 -21.05 1.62
CA VAL A 102 -35.11 -22.10 2.58
C VAL A 102 -36.12 -21.58 3.60
N ILE A 103 -35.90 -20.38 4.14
CA ILE A 103 -36.84 -19.75 5.10
C ILE A 103 -38.16 -19.41 4.39
N ASP A 104 -38.12 -18.89 3.17
CA ASP A 104 -39.31 -18.62 2.36
C ASP A 104 -40.11 -19.89 2.04
N ALA A 105 -39.43 -20.97 1.65
CA ALA A 105 -40.06 -22.28 1.45
C ALA A 105 -40.72 -22.80 2.74
N SER A 106 -40.08 -22.58 3.89
CA SER A 106 -40.63 -22.97 5.19
C SER A 106 -41.88 -22.16 5.56
N LEU A 107 -41.91 -20.87 5.24
CA LEU A 107 -43.09 -20.02 5.38
C LEU A 107 -44.24 -20.53 4.49
N ARG A 108 -43.96 -20.80 3.21
CA ARG A 108 -44.97 -21.35 2.28
C ARG A 108 -45.52 -22.70 2.74
N ALA A 109 -44.68 -23.56 3.31
CA ALA A 109 -45.13 -24.81 3.90
C ALA A 109 -46.06 -24.58 5.10
N ALA A 110 -45.74 -23.64 5.99
CA ALA A 110 -46.59 -23.28 7.13
C ALA A 110 -47.94 -22.68 6.68
N GLU A 111 -47.94 -21.85 5.63
CA GLU A 111 -49.17 -21.30 5.03
C GLU A 111 -50.06 -22.39 4.44
N ALA A 112 -49.48 -23.39 3.77
CA ALA A 112 -50.22 -24.53 3.26
C ALA A 112 -50.87 -25.34 4.40
N VAL A 113 -50.16 -25.54 5.51
CA VAL A 113 -50.71 -26.22 6.71
C VAL A 113 -51.85 -25.42 7.33
N LEU A 114 -51.72 -24.09 7.42
CA LEU A 114 -52.79 -23.21 7.91
C LEU A 114 -54.05 -23.26 7.01
N ASN A 115 -53.86 -23.30 5.69
CA ASN A 115 -54.97 -23.41 4.75
C ASN A 115 -55.68 -24.76 4.88
N GLN A 116 -54.93 -25.83 5.11
CA GLN A 116 -55.48 -27.16 5.37
C GLN A 116 -56.30 -27.18 6.67
N SER A 117 -55.75 -26.68 7.79
CA SER A 117 -56.47 -26.67 9.06
C SER A 117 -57.69 -25.74 9.06
N GLY A 118 -57.63 -24.63 8.31
CA GLY A 118 -58.80 -23.79 8.04
C GLY A 118 -59.90 -24.50 7.25
N SER A 119 -59.53 -25.28 6.23
CA SER A 119 -60.47 -26.08 5.45
C SER A 119 -61.12 -27.20 6.27
N ASP A 120 -60.33 -27.86 7.12
CA ASP A 120 -60.81 -28.91 8.02
C ASP A 120 -61.77 -28.35 9.07
N LEU A 121 -61.44 -27.20 9.67
CA LEU A 121 -62.33 -26.50 10.58
C LEU A 121 -63.65 -26.12 9.90
N SER A 122 -63.60 -25.60 8.68
CA SER A 122 -64.80 -25.21 7.92
C SER A 122 -65.70 -26.41 7.61
N ARG A 123 -65.12 -27.52 7.14
CA ARG A 123 -65.83 -28.78 6.85
C ARG A 123 -66.48 -29.34 8.12
N GLN A 124 -65.75 -29.37 9.23
CA GLN A 124 -66.25 -29.93 10.49
C GLN A 124 -67.30 -29.02 11.14
N THR A 125 -67.19 -27.70 10.98
CA THR A 125 -68.22 -26.76 11.42
C THR A 125 -69.53 -26.98 10.66
N ALA A 126 -69.47 -27.28 9.35
CA ALA A 126 -70.67 -27.63 8.58
C ALA A 126 -71.32 -28.94 9.09
N LEU A 127 -70.52 -29.97 9.38
CA LEU A 127 -71.00 -31.25 9.90
C LEU A 127 -71.56 -31.15 11.34
N ALA A 128 -70.99 -30.26 12.16
CA ALA A 128 -71.48 -29.98 13.50
C ALA A 128 -72.88 -29.38 13.49
N ARG A 129 -73.20 -28.52 12.50
CA ARG A 129 -74.57 -27.98 12.31
C ARG A 129 -75.59 -29.06 12.01
N SER A 130 -75.18 -30.16 11.38
CA SER A 130 -76.01 -31.35 11.16
C SER A 130 -76.03 -32.34 12.34
N GLY A 131 -75.40 -32.02 13.48
CA GLY A 131 -75.47 -32.80 14.72
C GLY A 131 -74.46 -33.95 14.85
N PHE A 132 -73.50 -34.08 13.93
CA PHE A 132 -72.59 -35.23 13.87
C PHE A 132 -71.22 -35.03 14.55
N VAL A 133 -70.95 -33.86 15.15
CA VAL A 133 -69.64 -33.50 15.70
C VAL A 133 -69.79 -32.83 17.07
N SER A 134 -68.94 -33.19 18.03
CA SER A 134 -68.94 -32.62 19.38
C SER A 134 -68.32 -31.21 19.42
N GLY A 135 -68.78 -30.37 20.34
CA GLY A 135 -68.19 -29.04 20.57
C GLY A 135 -66.69 -29.10 20.89
N ALA A 136 -66.27 -30.10 21.68
CA ALA A 136 -64.87 -30.34 22.00
C ALA A 136 -63.99 -30.59 20.76
N ASN A 137 -64.52 -31.26 19.73
CA ASN A 137 -63.79 -31.49 18.48
C ASN A 137 -63.64 -30.19 17.66
N LEU A 138 -64.68 -29.35 17.62
CA LEU A 138 -64.57 -28.03 16.98
C LEU A 138 -63.55 -27.13 17.67
N ASP A 139 -63.54 -27.13 19.00
CA ASP A 139 -62.60 -26.30 19.77
C ASP A 139 -61.17 -26.79 19.60
N ALA A 140 -60.94 -28.11 19.51
CA ALA A 140 -59.64 -28.67 19.15
C ALA A 140 -59.17 -28.23 17.75
N LEU A 141 -60.07 -28.22 16.76
CA LEU A 141 -59.74 -27.77 15.39
C LEU A 141 -59.46 -26.26 15.31
N LYS A 142 -60.21 -25.44 16.07
CA LYS A 142 -59.92 -24.01 16.20
C LYS A 142 -58.56 -23.78 16.83
N ALA A 143 -58.26 -24.45 17.95
CA ALA A 143 -56.97 -24.37 18.60
C ALA A 143 -55.82 -24.80 17.67
N LYS A 144 -56.04 -25.85 16.85
CA LYS A 144 -55.08 -26.27 15.83
C LYS A 144 -54.86 -25.18 14.78
N ARG A 145 -55.93 -24.60 14.21
CA ARG A 145 -55.83 -23.54 13.21
C ARG A 145 -55.10 -22.32 13.77
N ASP A 146 -55.36 -21.96 15.02
CA ASP A 146 -54.72 -20.81 15.66
C ASP A 146 -53.24 -21.07 15.97
N ALA A 147 -52.87 -22.29 16.35
CA ALA A 147 -51.48 -22.71 16.47
C ALA A 147 -50.75 -22.66 15.12
N ASP A 148 -51.38 -23.15 14.04
CA ASP A 148 -50.82 -23.08 12.69
C ASP A 148 -50.66 -21.61 12.23
N ALA A 149 -51.60 -20.73 12.59
CA ALA A 149 -51.52 -19.30 12.29
C ALA A 149 -50.37 -18.61 13.05
N ALA A 150 -50.16 -18.96 14.32
CA ALA A 150 -49.02 -18.51 15.09
C ALA A 150 -47.70 -18.98 14.46
N LYS A 151 -47.66 -20.19 13.91
CA LYS A 151 -46.47 -20.72 13.22
C LYS A 151 -46.15 -19.95 11.94
N VAL A 152 -47.16 -19.56 11.16
CA VAL A 152 -46.97 -18.66 10.00
C VAL A 152 -46.41 -17.31 10.43
N ALA A 153 -46.94 -16.71 11.51
CA ALA A 153 -46.46 -15.43 12.03
C ALA A 153 -45.00 -15.52 12.51
N GLU A 154 -44.62 -16.61 13.17
CA GLU A 154 -43.24 -16.91 13.58
C GLU A 154 -42.30 -16.97 12.37
N MET A 155 -42.65 -17.76 11.34
CA MET A 155 -41.85 -17.92 10.13
C MET A 155 -41.73 -16.60 9.34
N ALA A 156 -42.81 -15.82 9.28
CA ALA A 156 -42.78 -14.49 8.66
C ALA A 156 -41.89 -13.50 9.42
N ALA A 157 -41.83 -13.60 10.76
CA ALA A 157 -40.90 -12.81 11.57
C ALA A 157 -39.44 -13.23 11.34
N GLN A 158 -39.16 -14.53 11.25
CA GLN A 158 -37.83 -15.06 10.93
C GLN A 158 -37.37 -14.58 9.54
N LEU A 159 -38.23 -14.63 8.53
CA LEU A 159 -37.92 -14.12 7.19
C LEU A 159 -37.61 -12.63 7.19
N ARG A 160 -38.36 -11.82 7.98
CA ARG A 160 -38.08 -10.38 8.13
C ARG A 160 -36.73 -10.13 8.81
N ALA A 161 -36.42 -10.86 9.87
CA ALA A 161 -35.14 -10.75 10.57
C ALA A 161 -33.96 -11.12 9.65
N ALA A 162 -34.08 -12.23 8.91
CA ALA A 162 -33.07 -12.67 7.95
C ALA A 162 -32.86 -11.63 6.82
N LYS A 163 -33.95 -11.04 6.28
CA LYS A 163 -33.86 -9.97 5.28
C LYS A 163 -33.21 -8.69 5.82
N LEU A 164 -33.40 -8.36 7.09
CA LEU A 164 -32.76 -7.19 7.71
C LEU A 164 -31.25 -7.42 7.91
N ALA A 165 -30.88 -8.59 8.45
CA ALA A 165 -29.48 -8.98 8.59
C ALA A 165 -28.75 -8.95 7.23
N ALA A 166 -29.36 -9.48 6.16
CA ALA A 166 -28.80 -9.42 4.81
C ALA A 166 -28.57 -7.99 4.31
N ARG A 167 -29.44 -7.03 4.67
CA ARG A 167 -29.29 -5.61 4.32
C ARG A 167 -28.18 -4.91 5.09
N ASP A 168 -27.99 -5.22 6.36
CA ASP A 168 -26.95 -4.60 7.18
C ASP A 168 -25.57 -5.16 6.83
N ASP A 169 -25.49 -6.45 6.53
CA ASP A 169 -24.25 -7.09 6.13
C ASP A 169 -23.79 -6.68 4.72
N SER A 170 -24.71 -6.43 3.77
CA SER A 170 -24.35 -5.87 2.46
C SER A 170 -23.79 -4.44 2.58
N ARG A 171 -24.29 -3.64 3.53
CA ARG A 171 -23.66 -2.35 3.87
C ARG A 171 -22.31 -2.53 4.57
N SER A 172 -22.18 -3.55 5.41
CA SER A 172 -20.96 -3.84 6.18
C SER A 172 -19.84 -4.41 5.32
N GLY A 173 -20.14 -5.25 4.32
CA GLY A 173 -19.18 -5.76 3.34
C GLY A 173 -18.60 -4.65 2.45
N ALA A 174 -19.41 -3.62 2.15
CA ALA A 174 -18.93 -2.41 1.49
C ALA A 174 -18.12 -1.48 2.42
N GLY A 175 -18.34 -1.57 3.75
CA GLY A 175 -17.80 -0.61 4.72
C GLY A 175 -16.71 -1.14 5.67
N ARG A 176 -16.44 -2.45 5.71
CA ARG A 176 -15.53 -3.06 6.68
C ARG A 176 -14.28 -3.60 5.99
N GLN A 177 -13.53 -2.69 5.38
CA GLN A 177 -12.08 -2.85 5.33
C GLN A 177 -11.62 -2.74 6.79
N PRO A 178 -11.04 -3.78 7.44
CA PRO A 178 -10.27 -3.51 8.63
C PRO A 178 -9.15 -2.59 8.16
N ASP A 179 -9.26 -1.32 8.53
CA ASP A 179 -8.13 -0.41 8.56
C ASP A 179 -7.19 -0.96 9.62
N ARG A 180 -6.51 -2.08 9.30
CA ARG A 180 -5.17 -2.32 9.80
C ARG A 180 -4.36 -1.24 9.14
N GLY A 181 -4.45 -0.05 9.74
CA GLY A 181 -3.62 1.07 9.38
C GLY A 181 -2.20 0.52 9.27
N PRO A 182 -1.47 0.86 8.19
CA PRO A 182 -0.12 0.36 8.00
C PRO A 182 0.61 0.58 9.32
N GLY A 183 1.09 -0.50 9.92
CA GLY A 183 1.84 -0.46 11.17
C GLY A 183 2.82 0.69 11.03
N ARG A 184 2.67 1.70 11.89
CA ARG A 184 3.21 3.05 11.73
C ARG A 184 4.70 2.99 11.36
N ASN A 185 5.00 2.90 10.07
CA ASN A 185 6.31 3.26 9.59
C ASN A 185 6.34 4.78 9.68
N ARG A 186 7.15 5.28 10.60
CA ARG A 186 7.37 6.71 10.86
C ARG A 186 8.17 7.35 9.71
N SER A 187 7.86 7.05 8.46
CA SER A 187 8.33 7.79 7.29
C SER A 187 7.14 8.56 6.72
N GLY A 188 7.05 9.83 7.08
CA GLY A 188 6.03 10.70 6.52
C GLY A 188 6.22 10.87 5.01
N ARG A 189 5.09 10.76 4.30
CA ARG A 189 4.70 11.55 3.12
C ARG A 189 5.07 11.03 1.72
N GLY A 190 4.07 10.50 1.02
CA GLY A 190 3.85 10.71 -0.43
C GLY A 190 3.90 9.44 -1.32
N PRO A 191 3.07 9.34 -2.37
CA PRO A 191 3.13 8.23 -3.33
C PRO A 191 4.45 8.28 -4.12
N ALA A 192 5.13 7.13 -4.16
CA ALA A 192 6.35 6.90 -4.90
C ALA A 192 6.13 7.02 -6.42
N GLY A 193 6.24 8.24 -6.95
CA GLY A 193 7.14 8.44 -8.07
C GLY A 193 8.57 8.39 -7.51
N ALA A 194 9.54 7.93 -8.31
CA ALA A 194 10.98 8.00 -7.99
C ALA A 194 11.26 9.08 -6.94
N GLU A 195 11.80 8.73 -5.76
CA GLU A 195 12.03 9.72 -4.71
C GLU A 195 13.18 10.63 -5.15
N THR A 196 12.82 11.62 -5.96
CA THR A 196 13.68 12.57 -6.61
C THR A 196 13.97 13.66 -5.60
N MET A 197 15.01 13.46 -4.81
CA MET A 197 15.33 14.33 -3.70
C MET A 197 15.96 15.62 -4.24
N GLY A 198 15.18 16.71 -4.34
CA GLY A 198 15.61 17.98 -4.92
C GLY A 198 16.51 18.84 -4.04
N ALA A 199 17.48 19.53 -4.65
CA ALA A 199 18.39 20.44 -3.96
C ALA A 199 17.80 21.85 -3.78
N GLY A 200 18.19 22.55 -2.71
CA GLY A 200 17.82 23.96 -2.46
C GLY A 200 18.50 24.95 -3.42
N PRO A 201 18.10 26.24 -3.44
CA PRO A 201 18.60 27.20 -4.41
C PRO A 201 20.11 27.43 -4.26
N GLU A 202 20.83 27.34 -5.39
CA GLU A 202 22.25 27.66 -5.58
C GLU A 202 23.23 26.76 -4.80
N ASN A 203 23.15 25.45 -5.02
CA ASN A 203 24.06 24.50 -4.41
C ASN A 203 24.83 23.71 -5.48
N HIS A 204 26.16 23.67 -5.35
CA HIS A 204 27.02 22.80 -6.17
C HIS A 204 27.16 21.43 -5.47
N PHE A 205 26.81 20.35 -6.18
CA PHE A 205 26.89 18.99 -5.63
C PHE A 205 28.34 18.57 -5.38
N ARG A 206 28.63 17.96 -4.23
CA ARG A 206 29.95 17.35 -3.92
C ARG A 206 29.74 15.97 -3.33
N ASP A 207 30.25 14.94 -4.02
CA ASP A 207 30.25 13.57 -3.51
C ASP A 207 31.10 13.47 -2.23
N GLY A 208 30.45 13.10 -1.12
CA GLY A 208 31.05 12.91 0.19
C GLY A 208 31.58 11.48 0.33
N GLY A 209 32.87 11.29 0.08
CA GLY A 209 33.54 10.02 0.35
C GLY A 209 33.64 9.72 1.85
N GLY A 210 33.08 8.58 2.27
CA GLY A 210 33.52 7.83 3.46
C GLY A 210 32.51 7.67 4.60
N ALA A 211 31.74 6.58 4.58
CA ALA A 211 31.23 5.94 5.80
C ALA A 211 31.84 4.53 5.89
N GLY A 212 32.41 4.19 7.05
CA GLY A 212 33.34 3.08 7.25
C GLY A 212 32.82 1.70 6.82
N GLY A 213 33.53 1.10 5.87
CA GLY A 213 33.53 -0.34 5.59
C GLY A 213 34.95 -0.86 5.74
N ARG A 214 35.12 -1.92 6.54
CA ARG A 214 36.41 -2.57 6.82
C ARG A 214 37.12 -2.93 5.49
N PRO A 215 38.45 -2.74 5.37
CA PRO A 215 39.17 -3.16 4.17
C PRO A 215 39.18 -4.69 4.07
N LEU A 216 38.70 -5.21 2.95
CA LEU A 216 38.97 -6.59 2.55
C LEU A 216 40.43 -6.68 2.10
N LEU A 217 41.25 -7.36 2.90
CA LEU A 217 42.63 -7.69 2.59
C LEU A 217 42.70 -8.55 1.30
N PRO A 218 43.71 -8.35 0.43
CA PRO A 218 43.98 -9.27 -0.66
C PRO A 218 44.65 -10.55 -0.12
N SER A 219 43.94 -11.68 -0.17
CA SER A 219 44.53 -13.00 0.07
C SER A 219 45.33 -13.44 -1.15
N GLY A 220 46.63 -13.11 -1.17
CA GLY A 220 47.58 -13.59 -2.17
C GLY A 220 48.32 -14.86 -1.72
N GLY A 221 48.00 -15.98 -2.36
CA GLY A 221 48.96 -17.01 -2.79
C GLY A 221 49.49 -18.04 -1.78
N MET A 222 49.15 -19.31 -2.01
CA MET A 222 50.08 -20.39 -2.45
C MET A 222 49.67 -21.74 -1.85
N GLY A 223 49.23 -22.66 -2.70
CA GLY A 223 48.86 -24.01 -2.28
C GLY A 223 48.45 -24.89 -3.47
N ALA A 224 49.33 -25.01 -4.45
CA ALA A 224 49.19 -25.94 -5.56
C ALA A 224 49.07 -27.39 -5.03
N ARG A 225 47.93 -28.04 -5.27
CA ARG A 225 47.85 -29.50 -5.37
C ARG A 225 47.11 -29.85 -6.65
N ARG A 226 47.85 -30.51 -7.55
CA ARG A 226 47.36 -31.13 -8.78
C ARG A 226 46.29 -32.17 -8.43
N GLN A 227 45.13 -32.09 -9.06
CA GLN A 227 44.18 -33.20 -9.20
C GLN A 227 44.19 -33.63 -10.67
N PRO A 228 44.32 -34.92 -10.97
CA PRO A 228 44.41 -35.41 -12.34
C PRO A 228 43.05 -35.39 -13.04
N ARG A 229 43.15 -35.03 -14.33
CA ARG A 229 42.16 -35.08 -15.39
C ARG A 229 41.56 -36.49 -15.52
N VAL A 230 40.24 -36.60 -15.49
CA VAL A 230 39.52 -37.76 -16.05
C VAL A 230 38.53 -37.22 -17.06
N GLU A 231 38.70 -37.66 -18.30
CA GLU A 231 37.89 -37.32 -19.47
C GLU A 231 36.45 -37.87 -19.38
N PRO A 232 35.51 -37.32 -20.18
CA PRO A 232 34.20 -37.90 -20.34
C PRO A 232 34.23 -39.03 -21.38
N ALA A 233 33.63 -40.17 -21.06
CA ALA A 233 33.24 -41.16 -22.04
C ALA A 233 31.74 -41.42 -21.89
N LEU A 234 31.04 -41.13 -22.99
CA LEU A 234 29.77 -41.67 -23.51
C LEU A 234 28.87 -42.46 -22.55
#